data_AF-A0AAD1Z8Z4-F1
#
_entry.id   AF-A0AAD1Z8Z4-F1
#
_cell.length_a   1.000
_cell.length_b   1.000
_cell.length_c   1.000
_cell.angle_alpha   90.00
_cell.angle_beta   90.00
_cell.angle_gamma   90.00
#
_symmetry.space_group_name_H-M   'P 1'
#
loop_
_entity.id
_entity.type
_entity.pdbx_description
1 polymer ?
#
loop_
_entity_poly.entity_id
_entity_poly.type
_entity_poly.pdbx_seq_one_letter_code
_entity_poly.pdbx_strand_id
1 'polypeptide(L)'
;MAYIKDFGSNKFGFDYVYTVLVYLYGKYKKTEQSRERFDDITVNGKKSVLSWNAMTGAYVQNGRASEAISLFKLMMQNCICRSNHVTMVSVLSACATVGDLDIDTRVHEYMRTRGHKGVISSNVNLATALIDMYCKCGSLDRARGVFDQMIEKDVVSLNAMVMGLALNGEGDEGLMLFYKMKEYGVIPSSGTFLSVLCACSHSGLLEKGREIFKVMRQRYSVTTRLEHYASYIDLLSRVGCIEEALGVVNSMPFEPNNFIWGSLLAGCMLHNRSELTQSISNMLVKVDPGNMRHAIELFFVSISTLGFLLSCKRCSAPRAAAASSSSSSKTAAVMGRMHSRGKGISASALPYKRTPPSWLKISSQDVEDNICKFAKKGLTPSQIGVILRDSHGIAQVKSVTGSKILRILKGHGLAPEIPEDLYHLIKKAVAIRKHLERNRKDKDSKFRLILVESRIHRLARYYKKTKKLPPVWKYESTTASTLVA
;
A
#
# COMPACT_ATOMS: atom_id res chain seq x y z
N MET A 1 -23.82 19.36 36.21
CA MET A 1 -24.86 18.77 35.35
C MET A 1 -26.26 19.28 35.73
N ALA A 2 -26.46 20.59 35.98
CA ALA A 2 -27.79 21.13 36.33
C ALA A 2 -27.88 22.68 36.23
N TYR A 3 -27.36 23.31 35.16
CA TYR A 3 -27.44 24.79 35.02
C TYR A 3 -27.61 25.27 33.57
N ILE A 4 -28.35 24.52 32.74
CA ILE A 4 -28.70 24.95 31.38
C ILE A 4 -30.13 24.49 31.09
N LYS A 5 -31.12 25.05 31.80
CA LYS A 5 -32.54 24.78 31.48
C LYS A 5 -33.43 26.02 31.31
N ASP A 6 -32.97 27.22 31.63
CA ASP A 6 -33.78 28.42 31.38
C ASP A 6 -32.98 29.52 30.70
N PHE A 7 -33.09 29.58 29.37
CA PHE A 7 -32.93 30.80 28.59
C PHE A 7 -33.83 30.72 27.35
N GLY A 8 -35.14 30.82 27.57
CA GLY A 8 -36.10 31.04 26.51
C GLY A 8 -35.87 32.41 25.84
N SER A 9 -36.07 32.46 24.51
CA SER A 9 -36.19 33.66 23.65
C SER A 9 -34.94 34.29 23.02
N ASN A 10 -33.95 33.50 22.59
CA ASN A 10 -33.00 33.96 21.54
C ASN A 10 -32.61 32.82 20.57
N LYS A 11 -33.49 32.50 19.62
CA LYS A 11 -33.38 31.33 18.72
C LYS A 11 -32.11 31.31 17.85
N PHE A 12 -31.53 32.47 17.50
CA PHE A 12 -30.26 32.54 16.77
C PHE A 12 -29.04 32.15 17.62
N GLY A 13 -29.09 32.30 18.95
CA GLY A 13 -27.98 31.94 19.83
C GLY A 13 -27.84 30.42 20.01
N PHE A 14 -28.94 29.68 19.92
CA PHE A 14 -28.96 28.24 20.18
C PHE A 14 -28.13 27.43 19.17
N ASP A 15 -28.19 27.74 17.87
CA ASP A 15 -27.45 26.99 16.84
C ASP A 15 -25.92 27.11 16.97
N TYR A 16 -25.44 28.28 17.42
CA TYR A 16 -24.03 28.49 17.73
C TYR A 16 -23.61 27.70 18.97
N VAL A 17 -24.47 27.67 20.01
CA VAL A 17 -24.23 26.87 21.22
C VAL A 17 -24.13 25.38 20.86
N TYR A 18 -25.04 24.86 20.02
CA TYR A 18 -24.96 23.47 19.56
C TYR A 18 -23.70 23.21 18.73
N THR A 19 -23.29 24.14 17.86
CA THR A 19 -22.04 24.01 17.10
C THR A 19 -20.81 23.92 18.01
N VAL A 20 -20.77 24.71 19.09
CA VAL A 20 -19.71 24.63 20.11
C VAL A 20 -19.78 23.30 20.88
N LEU A 21 -20.98 22.82 21.23
CA LEU A 21 -21.16 21.54 21.91
C LEU A 21 -20.70 20.36 21.04
N VAL A 22 -20.99 20.38 19.73
CA VAL A 22 -20.47 19.41 18.74
C VAL A 22 -18.94 19.38 18.79
N TYR A 23 -18.29 20.55 18.69
CA TYR A 23 -16.83 20.65 18.77
C TYR A 23 -16.28 20.11 20.11
N LEU A 24 -16.90 20.50 21.23
CA LEU A 24 -16.49 20.08 22.57
C LEU A 24 -16.61 18.56 22.75
N TYR A 25 -17.77 17.98 22.43
CA TYR A 25 -17.98 16.54 22.56
C TYR A 25 -17.08 15.73 21.64
N GLY A 26 -16.81 16.24 20.42
CA GLY A 26 -15.80 15.69 19.52
C GLY A 26 -14.41 15.64 20.16
N LYS A 27 -13.98 16.73 20.81
CA LYS A 27 -12.68 16.81 21.48
C LYS A 27 -12.54 15.83 22.66
N TYR A 28 -13.63 15.50 23.34
CA TYR A 28 -13.66 14.52 24.44
C TYR A 28 -13.94 13.07 23.99
N LYS A 29 -13.81 12.77 22.70
CA LYS A 29 -14.09 11.45 22.10
C LYS A 29 -15.52 10.93 22.32
N LYS A 30 -16.47 11.82 22.62
CA LYS A 30 -17.91 11.49 22.79
C LYS A 30 -18.65 11.73 21.48
N THR A 31 -18.31 10.94 20.48
CA THR A 31 -18.71 11.15 19.09
C THR A 31 -20.20 10.89 18.82
N GLU A 32 -20.86 10.00 19.57
CA GLU A 32 -22.32 9.81 19.50
C GLU A 32 -23.06 11.04 20.00
N GLN A 33 -22.69 11.56 21.17
CA GLN A 33 -23.26 12.78 21.75
C GLN A 33 -23.01 13.99 20.83
N SER A 34 -21.83 14.06 20.22
CA SER A 34 -21.54 15.07 19.19
C SER A 34 -22.50 14.95 18.00
N ARG A 35 -22.84 13.73 17.58
CA ARG A 35 -23.74 13.50 16.45
C ARG A 35 -25.18 13.85 16.81
N GLU A 36 -25.66 13.46 17.99
CA GLU A 36 -26.97 13.85 18.51
C GLU A 36 -27.12 15.37 18.51
N ARG A 37 -26.12 16.10 19.05
CA ARG A 37 -26.15 17.58 19.04
C ARG A 37 -26.10 18.18 17.65
N PHE A 38 -25.47 17.52 16.69
CA PHE A 38 -25.47 17.97 15.30
C PHE A 38 -26.83 17.76 14.63
N ASP A 39 -27.50 16.65 14.94
CA ASP A 39 -28.85 16.35 14.42
C ASP A 39 -29.93 17.21 15.11
N ASP A 40 -29.72 17.63 16.36
CA ASP A 40 -30.55 18.62 17.08
C ASP A 40 -30.56 20.01 16.40
N ILE A 41 -29.57 20.35 15.55
CA ILE A 41 -29.47 21.64 14.82
C ILE A 41 -30.50 21.73 13.68
N THR A 42 -31.74 21.28 13.89
CA THR A 42 -32.68 21.13 12.77
C THR A 42 -34.15 21.32 13.10
N VAL A 43 -34.49 22.32 13.92
CA VAL A 43 -35.92 22.67 14.09
C VAL A 43 -36.31 24.02 13.49
N ASN A 44 -35.43 25.03 13.40
CA ASN A 44 -35.77 26.32 12.75
C ASN A 44 -34.59 27.09 12.12
N GLY A 45 -33.36 26.58 12.20
CA GLY A 45 -32.16 27.19 11.62
C GLY A 45 -31.45 26.22 10.68
N LYS A 46 -31.02 26.69 9.51
CA LYS A 46 -30.29 25.87 8.54
C LYS A 46 -28.91 25.54 9.10
N LYS A 47 -28.49 24.26 9.07
CA LYS A 47 -27.13 23.83 9.44
C LYS A 47 -26.08 24.68 8.71
N SER A 48 -25.22 25.35 9.48
CA SER A 48 -24.18 26.24 8.95
C SER A 48 -22.94 25.46 8.51
N VAL A 49 -22.09 26.05 7.65
CA VAL A 49 -20.80 25.44 7.26
C VAL A 49 -19.93 25.15 8.48
N LEU A 50 -20.01 25.97 9.53
CA LEU A 50 -19.29 25.76 10.79
C LEU A 50 -19.74 24.49 11.51
N SER A 51 -21.05 24.22 11.59
CA SER A 51 -21.57 22.98 12.18
C SER A 51 -21.13 21.73 11.40
N TRP A 52 -21.12 21.79 10.07
CA TRP A 52 -20.61 20.69 9.24
C TRP A 52 -19.11 20.47 9.47
N ASN A 53 -18.31 21.54 9.48
CA ASN A 53 -16.87 21.46 9.73
C ASN A 53 -16.55 20.91 11.13
N ALA A 54 -17.29 21.35 12.15
CA ALA A 54 -17.13 20.86 13.52
C ALA A 54 -17.40 19.36 13.60
N MET A 55 -18.49 18.88 12.98
CA MET A 55 -18.86 17.47 13.01
C MET A 55 -17.92 16.60 12.16
N THR A 56 -17.55 17.05 10.95
CA THR A 56 -16.56 16.35 10.11
C THR A 56 -15.21 16.26 10.83
N GLY A 57 -14.74 17.35 11.43
CA GLY A 57 -13.50 17.36 12.22
C GLY A 57 -13.58 16.43 13.43
N ALA A 58 -14.70 16.41 14.14
CA ALA A 58 -14.94 15.50 15.26
C ALA A 58 -14.87 14.03 14.83
N TYR A 59 -15.42 13.66 13.67
CA TYR A 59 -15.31 12.31 13.15
C TYR A 59 -13.86 11.94 12.78
N VAL A 60 -13.14 12.83 12.10
CA VAL A 60 -11.74 12.60 11.70
C VAL A 60 -10.82 12.44 12.91
N GLN A 61 -10.93 13.31 13.91
CA GLN A 61 -10.10 13.26 15.13
C GLN A 61 -10.30 11.99 15.97
N ASN A 62 -11.44 11.32 15.80
CA ASN A 62 -11.80 10.10 16.52
C ASN A 62 -11.69 8.83 15.66
N GLY A 63 -10.99 8.89 14.53
CA GLY A 63 -10.73 7.73 13.67
C GLY A 63 -11.93 7.23 12.87
N ARG A 64 -13.03 7.99 12.83
CA ARG A 64 -14.29 7.63 12.13
C ARG A 64 -14.33 8.25 10.73
N ALA A 65 -13.32 7.92 9.92
CA ALA A 65 -13.09 8.55 8.63
C ALA A 65 -14.20 8.25 7.61
N SER A 66 -14.73 7.03 7.61
CA SER A 66 -15.83 6.62 6.71
C SER A 66 -17.12 7.40 6.96
N GLU A 67 -17.43 7.66 8.23
CA GLU A 67 -18.57 8.47 8.65
C GLU A 67 -18.37 9.94 8.28
N ALA A 68 -17.15 10.47 8.41
CA ALA A 68 -16.82 11.83 7.96
C ALA A 68 -17.08 12.03 6.45
N ILE A 69 -16.68 11.06 5.62
CA ILE A 69 -16.91 11.09 4.16
C ILE A 69 -18.41 10.96 3.86
N SER A 70 -19.12 10.10 4.59
CA SER A 70 -20.57 9.93 4.44
C SER A 70 -21.32 11.21 4.82
N LEU A 71 -20.87 11.91 5.87
CA LEU A 71 -21.41 13.20 6.27
C LEU A 71 -21.15 14.27 5.20
N PHE A 72 -19.98 14.27 4.58
CA PHE A 72 -19.69 15.17 3.46
C PHE A 72 -20.61 14.90 2.25
N LYS A 73 -20.85 13.62 1.91
CA LYS A 73 -21.83 13.27 0.87
C LYS A 73 -23.23 13.80 1.20
N LEU A 74 -23.64 13.73 2.47
CA LEU A 74 -24.92 14.29 2.93
C LEU A 74 -24.94 15.83 2.81
N MET A 75 -23.85 16.51 3.20
CA MET A 75 -23.70 17.96 3.01
C MET A 75 -23.86 18.34 1.53
N MET A 76 -23.27 17.54 0.64
CA MET A 76 -23.33 17.74 -0.81
C MET A 76 -24.74 17.54 -1.40
N GLN A 77 -25.52 16.60 -0.86
CA GLN A 77 -26.90 16.35 -1.28
C GLN A 77 -27.86 17.43 -0.80
N ASN A 78 -27.64 17.97 0.40
CA ASN A 78 -28.53 18.95 1.01
C ASN A 78 -28.52 20.32 0.31
N CYS A 79 -27.55 20.63 -0.56
CA CYS A 79 -27.44 21.84 -1.40
C CYS A 79 -27.56 23.21 -0.67
N ILE A 80 -27.75 23.25 0.65
CA ILE A 80 -28.03 24.46 1.44
C ILE A 80 -26.77 25.27 1.71
N CYS A 81 -25.60 24.64 1.78
CA CYS A 81 -24.34 25.30 2.09
C CYS A 81 -23.19 24.76 1.23
N ARG A 82 -22.35 25.66 0.71
CA ARG A 82 -21.17 25.31 -0.09
C ARG A 82 -20.01 24.98 0.84
N SER A 83 -19.30 23.89 0.57
CA SER A 83 -18.08 23.56 1.29
C SER A 83 -17.03 24.65 1.08
N ASN A 84 -16.30 24.96 2.14
CA ASN A 84 -15.18 25.89 2.11
C ASN A 84 -13.85 25.12 2.18
N HIS A 85 -12.74 25.84 2.08
CA HIS A 85 -11.40 25.23 2.13
C HIS A 85 -11.16 24.44 3.43
N VAL A 86 -11.72 24.88 4.57
CA VAL A 86 -11.64 24.17 5.85
C VAL A 86 -12.39 22.83 5.79
N THR A 87 -13.60 22.82 5.23
CA THR A 87 -14.36 21.57 5.00
C THR A 87 -13.52 20.59 4.17
N MET A 88 -12.93 21.09 3.07
CA MET A 88 -12.16 20.25 2.17
C MET A 88 -10.91 19.68 2.83
N VAL A 89 -10.20 20.44 3.66
CA VAL A 89 -9.04 19.93 4.42
C VAL A 89 -9.44 18.78 5.35
N SER A 90 -10.55 18.91 6.09
CA SER A 90 -11.04 17.84 6.96
C SER A 90 -11.48 16.60 6.17
N VAL A 91 -12.16 16.79 5.04
CA VAL A 91 -12.58 15.69 4.17
C VAL A 91 -11.36 14.98 3.55
N LEU A 92 -10.38 15.73 3.05
CA LEU A 92 -9.15 15.16 2.50
C LEU A 92 -8.37 14.37 3.55
N SER A 93 -8.32 14.84 4.80
CA SER A 93 -7.73 14.10 5.91
C SER A 93 -8.49 12.79 6.21
N ALA A 94 -9.83 12.80 6.11
CA ALA A 94 -10.63 11.58 6.22
C ALA A 94 -10.31 10.61 5.08
N CYS A 95 -10.27 11.09 3.84
CA CYS A 95 -9.99 10.24 2.69
C CYS A 95 -8.56 9.69 2.70
N ALA A 96 -7.58 10.49 3.15
CA ALA A 96 -6.20 10.06 3.39
C ALA A 96 -6.11 8.89 4.38
N THR A 97 -6.99 8.86 5.39
CA THR A 97 -7.07 7.76 6.36
C THR A 97 -7.70 6.50 5.76
N VAL A 98 -8.67 6.67 4.86
CA VAL A 98 -9.34 5.54 4.18
C VAL A 98 -8.47 4.93 3.09
N GLY A 99 -7.68 5.74 2.37
CA GLY A 99 -6.77 5.25 1.33
C GLY A 99 -7.45 4.85 0.01
N ASP A 100 -8.68 5.33 -0.25
CA ASP A 100 -9.46 4.99 -1.45
C ASP A 100 -9.33 6.05 -2.55
N LEU A 101 -8.46 5.75 -3.53
CA LEU A 101 -8.12 6.62 -4.65
C LEU A 101 -9.33 7.02 -5.52
N ASP A 102 -10.38 6.21 -5.57
CA ASP A 102 -11.59 6.54 -6.35
C ASP A 102 -12.40 7.64 -5.67
N ILE A 103 -12.51 7.59 -4.34
CA ILE A 103 -13.14 8.65 -3.55
C ILE A 103 -12.32 9.94 -3.68
N ASP A 104 -11.00 9.83 -3.57
CA ASP A 104 -10.08 10.97 -3.65
C ASP A 104 -10.14 11.69 -4.99
N THR A 105 -10.17 10.92 -6.08
CA THR A 105 -10.25 11.48 -7.43
C THR A 105 -11.56 12.25 -7.60
N ARG A 106 -12.66 11.76 -7.02
CA ARG A 106 -13.96 12.47 -7.04
C ARG A 106 -13.93 13.74 -6.20
N VAL A 107 -13.30 13.71 -5.03
CA VAL A 107 -13.16 14.89 -4.15
C VAL A 107 -12.28 15.95 -4.80
N HIS A 108 -11.13 15.59 -5.39
CA HIS A 108 -10.28 16.55 -6.10
C HIS A 108 -10.97 17.10 -7.36
N GLU A 109 -11.68 16.28 -8.13
CA GLU A 109 -12.42 16.78 -9.29
C GLU A 109 -13.58 17.71 -8.89
N TYR A 110 -14.23 17.43 -7.77
CA TYR A 110 -15.20 18.35 -7.17
C TYR A 110 -14.54 19.70 -6.83
N MET A 111 -13.34 19.71 -6.24
CA MET A 111 -12.61 20.94 -5.95
C MET A 111 -12.21 21.71 -7.22
N ARG A 112 -11.87 21.01 -8.32
CA ARG A 112 -11.49 21.65 -9.58
C ARG A 112 -12.69 22.25 -10.31
N THR A 113 -13.82 21.55 -10.32
CA THR A 113 -15.04 21.96 -11.04
C THR A 113 -15.86 23.01 -10.30
N ARG A 114 -15.90 22.91 -8.97
CA ARG A 114 -16.69 23.80 -8.10
C ARG A 114 -15.84 24.79 -7.32
N GLY A 115 -14.51 24.73 -7.36
CA GLY A 115 -13.63 25.73 -6.77
C GLY A 115 -13.38 26.93 -7.69
N HIS A 116 -12.78 28.00 -7.17
CA HIS A 116 -12.21 29.02 -8.05
C HIS A 116 -10.91 28.47 -8.66
N LYS A 117 -10.67 28.73 -9.94
CA LYS A 117 -9.42 28.33 -10.60
C LYS A 117 -8.23 28.88 -9.79
N GLY A 118 -7.26 28.02 -9.47
CA GLY A 118 -6.06 28.40 -8.73
C GLY A 118 -6.17 28.38 -7.20
N VAL A 119 -7.33 28.03 -6.61
CA VAL A 119 -7.48 27.93 -5.13
C VAL A 119 -6.54 26.90 -4.52
N ILE A 120 -6.27 25.80 -5.24
CA ILE A 120 -5.36 24.77 -4.78
C ILE A 120 -3.93 25.31 -4.77
N SER A 121 -3.50 25.99 -5.84
CA SER A 121 -2.14 26.55 -5.93
C SER A 121 -1.88 27.71 -4.96
N SER A 122 -2.91 28.47 -4.58
CA SER A 122 -2.79 29.63 -3.68
C SER A 122 -3.02 29.31 -2.20
N ASN A 123 -3.61 28.17 -1.86
CA ASN A 123 -3.90 27.79 -0.48
C ASN A 123 -3.00 26.64 -0.03
N VAL A 124 -1.93 26.97 0.68
CA VAL A 124 -0.90 26.03 1.15
C VAL A 124 -1.50 24.90 2.00
N ASN A 125 -2.44 25.21 2.90
CA ASN A 125 -3.08 24.19 3.75
C ASN A 125 -3.87 23.17 2.93
N LEU A 126 -4.60 23.64 1.92
CA LEU A 126 -5.40 22.80 1.03
C LEU A 126 -4.53 21.94 0.11
N ALA A 127 -3.47 22.53 -0.47
CA ALA A 127 -2.49 21.80 -1.26
C ALA A 127 -1.76 20.74 -0.44
N THR A 128 -1.35 21.09 0.79
CA THR A 128 -0.70 20.15 1.72
C THR A 128 -1.60 18.97 2.07
N ALA A 129 -2.89 19.21 2.33
CA ALA A 129 -3.85 18.14 2.58
C ALA A 129 -4.07 17.23 1.35
N LEU A 130 -4.07 17.80 0.14
CA LEU A 130 -4.12 17.02 -1.11
C LEU A 130 -2.86 16.18 -1.32
N ILE A 131 -1.68 16.71 -1.00
CA ILE A 131 -0.40 15.99 -1.08
C ILE A 131 -0.41 14.81 -0.10
N ASP A 132 -0.75 15.05 1.18
CA ASP A 132 -0.80 14.00 2.20
C ASP A 132 -1.76 12.87 1.80
N MET A 133 -2.95 13.23 1.31
CA MET A 133 -3.92 12.26 0.79
C MET A 133 -3.32 11.45 -0.37
N TYR A 134 -2.80 12.10 -1.41
CA TYR A 134 -2.30 11.38 -2.58
C TYR A 134 -1.11 10.47 -2.25
N CYS A 135 -0.24 10.90 -1.34
CA CYS A 135 0.89 10.11 -0.87
C CYS A 135 0.43 8.87 -0.11
N LYS A 136 -0.56 8.99 0.79
CA LYS A 136 -1.12 7.84 1.53
C LYS A 136 -1.87 6.85 0.64
N CYS A 137 -2.43 7.33 -0.46
CA CYS A 137 -3.09 6.48 -1.46
C CYS A 137 -2.14 5.90 -2.51
N GLY A 138 -0.83 6.09 -2.36
CA GLY A 138 0.19 5.57 -3.27
C GLY A 138 0.27 6.26 -4.64
N SER A 139 -0.39 7.42 -4.81
CA SER A 139 -0.40 8.17 -6.08
C SER A 139 0.59 9.32 -6.04
N LEU A 140 1.87 8.99 -5.90
CA LEU A 140 2.96 9.97 -5.74
C LEU A 140 3.06 10.96 -6.90
N ASP A 141 2.80 10.53 -8.14
CA ASP A 141 2.81 11.41 -9.33
C ASP A 141 1.81 12.57 -9.20
N ARG A 142 0.63 12.31 -8.65
CA ARG A 142 -0.40 13.33 -8.43
C ARG A 142 -0.03 14.25 -7.28
N ALA A 143 0.58 13.71 -6.22
CA ALA A 143 1.10 14.50 -5.12
C ALA A 143 2.17 15.50 -5.61
N ARG A 144 3.13 15.05 -6.43
CA ARG A 144 4.14 15.91 -7.08
C ARG A 144 3.48 16.97 -7.94
N GLY A 145 2.51 16.60 -8.78
CA GLY A 145 1.80 17.55 -9.62
C GLY A 145 1.12 18.67 -8.82
N VAL A 146 0.55 18.37 -7.65
CA VAL A 146 0.00 19.39 -6.75
C VAL A 146 1.12 20.23 -6.14
N PHE A 147 2.18 19.60 -5.63
CA PHE A 147 3.32 20.26 -5.00
C PHE A 147 4.03 21.25 -5.96
N ASP A 148 4.25 20.85 -7.20
CA ASP A 148 4.90 21.69 -8.22
C ASP A 148 4.05 22.90 -8.59
N GLN A 149 2.72 22.78 -8.54
CA GLN A 149 1.78 23.87 -8.82
C GLN A 149 1.62 24.86 -7.66
N MET A 150 2.14 24.57 -6.46
CA MET A 150 2.06 25.49 -5.32
C MET A 150 2.91 26.74 -5.56
N ILE A 151 2.29 27.91 -5.38
CA ILE A 151 2.95 29.23 -5.50
C ILE A 151 3.99 29.41 -4.39
N GLU A 152 3.59 29.10 -3.16
CA GLU A 152 4.45 29.16 -1.98
C GLU A 152 4.54 27.76 -1.34
N LYS A 153 5.73 27.42 -0.86
CA LYS A 153 6.02 26.17 -0.17
C LYS A 153 6.56 26.50 1.21
N ASP A 154 5.78 26.22 2.23
CA ASP A 154 6.18 26.39 3.62
C ASP A 154 6.79 25.10 4.20
N VAL A 155 7.23 25.16 5.46
CA VAL A 155 7.81 23.99 6.14
C VAL A 155 6.84 22.81 6.23
N VAL A 156 5.52 23.06 6.35
CA VAL A 156 4.52 22.01 6.53
C VAL A 156 4.28 21.26 5.23
N SER A 157 4.13 21.96 4.11
CA SER A 157 3.96 21.38 2.77
C SER A 157 5.19 20.59 2.32
N LEU A 158 6.39 21.11 2.58
CA LEU A 158 7.65 20.40 2.33
C LEU A 158 7.76 19.14 3.18
N ASN A 159 7.44 19.21 4.48
CA ASN A 159 7.43 18.05 5.38
C ASN A 159 6.42 16.98 4.93
N ALA A 160 5.23 17.39 4.49
CA ALA A 160 4.22 16.48 3.97
C ALA A 160 4.73 15.73 2.73
N MET A 161 5.42 16.42 1.82
CA MET A 161 6.01 15.81 0.64
C MET A 161 7.18 14.86 1.00
N VAL A 162 8.08 15.26 1.91
CA VAL A 162 9.18 14.38 2.40
C VAL A 162 8.62 13.12 3.06
N MET A 163 7.61 13.27 3.93
CA MET A 163 6.96 12.13 4.56
C MET A 163 6.24 11.25 3.54
N GLY A 164 5.57 11.85 2.56
CA GLY A 164 4.92 11.14 1.48
C GLY A 164 5.89 10.31 0.62
N LEU A 165 7.07 10.87 0.33
CA LEU A 165 8.17 10.17 -0.33
C LEU A 165 8.68 9.00 0.54
N ALA A 166 8.84 9.23 1.85
CA ALA A 166 9.24 8.19 2.81
C ALA A 166 8.27 7.00 2.83
N LEU A 167 6.96 7.26 2.88
CA LEU A 167 5.92 6.23 2.91
C LEU A 167 5.90 5.38 1.62
N ASN A 168 6.31 5.96 0.49
CA ASN A 168 6.34 5.30 -0.81
C ASN A 168 7.72 4.73 -1.17
N GLY A 169 8.68 4.71 -0.23
CA GLY A 169 10.00 4.11 -0.43
C GLY A 169 10.99 4.95 -1.25
N GLU A 170 10.68 6.23 -1.49
CA GLU A 170 11.50 7.18 -2.27
C GLU A 170 12.33 8.09 -1.33
N GLY A 171 13.00 7.51 -0.33
CA GLY A 171 13.67 8.29 0.71
C GLY A 171 14.88 9.08 0.26
N ASP A 172 15.58 8.64 -0.80
CA ASP A 172 16.66 9.42 -1.42
C ASP A 172 16.14 10.77 -1.94
N GLU A 173 14.96 10.77 -2.55
CA GLU A 173 14.32 12.01 -3.00
C GLU A 173 13.78 12.85 -1.85
N GLY A 174 13.28 12.20 -0.79
CA GLY A 174 12.95 12.89 0.46
C GLY A 174 14.15 13.65 1.04
N LEU A 175 15.34 13.05 1.03
CA LEU A 175 16.59 13.70 1.44
C LEU A 175 17.00 14.83 0.50
N MET A 176 16.87 14.65 -0.82
CA MET A 176 17.14 15.72 -1.78
C MET A 176 16.24 16.93 -1.53
N LEU A 177 14.95 16.71 -1.24
CA LEU A 177 14.01 17.78 -0.94
C LEU A 177 14.36 18.49 0.38
N PHE A 178 14.80 17.74 1.40
CA PHE A 178 15.32 18.31 2.64
C PHE A 178 16.51 19.26 2.39
N TYR A 179 17.49 18.85 1.59
CA TYR A 179 18.63 19.72 1.29
C TYR A 179 18.23 20.95 0.47
N LYS A 180 17.24 20.81 -0.42
CA LYS A 180 16.66 21.93 -1.18
C LYS A 180 15.85 22.91 -0.34
N MET A 181 15.45 22.58 0.90
CA MET A 181 14.72 23.53 1.77
C MET A 181 15.46 24.86 1.94
N LYS A 182 16.80 24.83 1.96
CA LYS A 182 17.62 26.04 2.02
C LYS A 182 17.44 26.94 0.78
N GLU A 183 17.30 26.35 -0.40
CA GLU A 183 17.06 27.07 -1.65
C GLU A 183 15.66 27.73 -1.64
N TYR A 184 14.69 27.10 -0.99
CA TYR A 184 13.37 27.68 -0.75
C TYR A 184 13.33 28.72 0.38
N GLY A 185 14.47 28.99 1.06
CA GLY A 185 14.53 29.89 2.21
C GLY A 185 13.78 29.37 3.45
N VAL A 186 13.48 28.06 3.51
CA VAL A 186 12.72 27.44 4.59
C VAL A 186 13.67 26.80 5.60
N ILE A 187 13.51 27.14 6.87
CA ILE A 187 14.31 26.58 7.97
C ILE A 187 13.70 25.24 8.40
N PRO A 188 14.48 24.14 8.42
CA PRO A 188 14.03 22.86 8.94
C PRO A 188 13.51 22.95 10.38
N SER A 189 12.34 22.38 10.64
CA SER A 189 11.73 22.30 11.96
C SER A 189 11.89 20.90 12.57
N SER A 190 11.45 20.71 13.82
CA SER A 190 11.35 19.39 14.46
C SER A 190 10.60 18.38 13.56
N GLY A 191 9.46 18.78 12.99
CA GLY A 191 8.69 17.91 12.08
C GLY A 191 9.45 17.55 10.80
N THR A 192 10.35 18.42 10.34
CA THR A 192 11.21 18.14 9.19
C THR A 192 12.16 17.00 9.48
N PHE A 193 12.88 17.07 10.60
CA PHE A 193 13.80 15.99 10.99
C PHE A 193 13.07 14.67 11.23
N LEU A 194 11.86 14.70 11.79
CA LEU A 194 11.02 13.51 11.87
C LEU A 194 10.74 12.92 10.48
N SER A 195 10.29 13.72 9.52
CA SER A 195 10.00 13.26 8.15
C SER A 195 11.23 12.69 7.44
N VAL A 196 12.40 13.30 7.62
CA VAL A 196 13.66 12.83 7.02
C VAL A 196 14.15 11.56 7.69
N LEU A 197 14.06 11.43 9.02
CA LEU A 197 14.40 10.19 9.72
C LEU A 197 13.48 9.03 9.28
N CYS A 198 12.19 9.29 9.08
CA CYS A 198 11.27 8.31 8.49
C CYS A 198 11.68 7.93 7.06
N ALA A 199 12.09 8.90 6.23
CA ALA A 199 12.61 8.64 4.88
C ALA A 199 13.83 7.72 4.90
N CYS A 200 14.78 7.99 5.82
CA CYS A 200 15.92 7.11 6.05
C CYS A 200 15.51 5.72 6.53
N SER A 201 14.58 5.63 7.49
CA SER A 201 14.08 4.36 8.03
C SER A 201 13.47 3.47 6.96
N HIS A 202 12.53 4.03 6.17
CA HIS A 202 11.80 3.28 5.15
C HIS A 202 12.66 2.89 3.94
N SER A 203 13.75 3.64 3.69
CA SER A 203 14.68 3.36 2.59
C SER A 203 15.97 2.65 3.04
N GLY A 204 16.13 2.39 4.35
CA GLY A 204 17.31 1.73 4.92
C GLY A 204 18.61 2.55 4.85
N LEU A 205 18.52 3.88 4.80
CA LEU A 205 19.68 4.79 4.67
C LEU A 205 20.36 5.03 6.03
N LEU A 206 21.01 4.00 6.57
CA LEU A 206 21.58 3.99 7.93
C LEU A 206 22.53 5.17 8.20
N GLU A 207 23.55 5.33 7.36
CA GLU A 207 24.58 6.36 7.57
C GLU A 207 24.01 7.78 7.47
N LYS A 208 23.04 7.99 6.57
CA LYS A 208 22.34 9.27 6.48
C LYS A 208 21.44 9.52 7.68
N GLY A 209 20.74 8.49 8.18
CA GLY A 209 19.97 8.61 9.41
C GLY A 209 20.83 9.01 10.62
N ARG A 210 22.01 8.40 10.78
CA ARG A 210 23.01 8.76 11.81
C ARG A 210 23.46 10.22 11.70
N GLU A 211 23.83 10.63 10.48
CA GLU A 211 24.24 12.00 10.18
C GLU A 211 23.13 13.00 10.56
N ILE A 212 21.90 12.77 10.08
CA ILE A 212 20.76 13.64 10.31
C ILE A 212 20.40 13.73 11.79
N PHE A 213 20.39 12.60 12.51
CA PHE A 213 20.09 12.58 13.95
C PHE A 213 21.09 13.41 14.76
N LYS A 214 22.37 13.39 14.39
CA LYS A 214 23.42 14.20 15.00
C LYS A 214 23.32 15.69 14.61
N VAL A 215 23.15 15.97 13.32
CA VAL A 215 23.08 17.34 12.76
C VAL A 215 21.89 18.12 13.31
N MET A 216 20.76 17.45 13.57
CA MET A 216 19.56 18.06 14.16
C MET A 216 19.87 18.83 15.45
N ARG A 217 20.66 18.22 16.35
CA ARG A 217 21.05 18.84 17.64
C ARG A 217 22.20 19.83 17.47
N GLN A 218 23.20 19.49 16.66
CA GLN A 218 24.44 20.27 16.58
C GLN A 218 24.33 21.55 15.75
N ARG A 219 23.62 21.50 14.63
CA ARG A 219 23.58 22.58 13.64
C ARG A 219 22.28 23.38 13.68
N TYR A 220 21.17 22.72 13.93
CA TYR A 220 19.84 23.33 13.91
C TYR A 220 19.28 23.58 15.32
N SER A 221 20.00 23.16 16.36
CA SER A 221 19.61 23.32 17.77
C SER A 221 18.19 22.82 18.07
N VAL A 222 17.72 21.81 17.33
CA VAL A 222 16.38 21.25 17.49
C VAL A 222 16.39 20.25 18.64
N THR A 223 15.44 20.41 19.57
CA THR A 223 15.25 19.50 20.69
C THR A 223 14.84 18.10 20.21
N THR A 224 15.57 17.07 20.63
CA THR A 224 15.23 15.66 20.37
C THR A 224 13.98 15.27 21.16
N ARG A 225 12.85 15.11 20.48
CA ARG A 225 11.60 14.58 21.06
C ARG A 225 11.55 13.07 20.97
N LEU A 226 10.62 12.46 21.71
CA LEU A 226 10.34 11.02 21.68
C LEU A 226 10.13 10.50 20.24
N GLU A 227 9.46 11.27 19.39
CA GLU A 227 9.19 10.87 17.99
C GLU A 227 10.48 10.72 17.17
N HIS A 228 11.49 11.57 17.41
CA HIS A 228 12.77 11.48 16.69
C HIS A 228 13.55 10.23 17.12
N TYR A 229 13.56 9.92 18.42
CA TYR A 229 14.16 8.68 18.94
C TYR A 229 13.44 7.47 18.37
N ALA A 230 12.11 7.49 18.35
CA ALA A 230 11.29 6.42 17.79
C ALA A 230 11.63 6.14 16.32
N SER A 231 11.68 7.15 15.46
CA SER A 231 12.05 6.97 14.04
C SER A 231 13.50 6.53 13.85
N TYR A 232 14.42 6.99 14.71
CA TYR A 232 15.82 6.57 14.64
C TYR A 232 16.02 5.11 15.09
N ILE A 233 15.36 4.70 16.16
CA ILE A 233 15.32 3.31 16.64
C ILE A 233 14.66 2.40 15.59
N ASP A 234 13.59 2.86 14.94
CA ASP A 234 12.94 2.13 13.84
C ASP A 234 13.91 1.88 12.68
N LEU A 235 14.68 2.89 12.28
CA LEU A 235 15.74 2.75 11.27
C LEU A 235 16.78 1.68 11.69
N LEU A 236 17.33 1.79 12.90
CA LEU A 236 18.33 0.83 13.40
C LEU A 236 17.77 -0.59 13.44
N SER A 237 16.51 -0.73 13.88
CA SER A 237 15.80 -1.99 14.01
C SER A 237 15.57 -2.66 12.66
N ARG A 238 15.15 -1.89 11.64
CA ARG A 238 14.93 -2.38 10.28
C ARG A 238 16.23 -2.82 9.59
N VAL A 239 17.33 -2.09 9.81
CA VAL A 239 18.63 -2.43 9.21
C VAL A 239 19.30 -3.61 9.92
N GLY A 240 19.00 -3.85 11.20
CA GLY A 240 19.49 -4.99 11.99
C GLY A 240 20.50 -4.63 13.07
N CYS A 241 20.71 -3.34 13.33
CA CYS A 241 21.55 -2.82 14.40
C CYS A 241 20.81 -2.83 15.76
N ILE A 242 20.30 -4.00 16.16
CA ILE A 242 19.42 -4.15 17.34
C ILE A 242 20.11 -3.75 18.64
N GLU A 243 21.38 -4.12 18.82
CA GLU A 243 22.14 -3.78 20.04
C GLU A 243 22.35 -2.27 20.17
N GLU A 244 22.64 -1.58 19.06
CA GLU A 244 22.72 -0.12 19.04
C GLU A 244 21.36 0.50 19.35
N ALA A 245 20.29 -0.05 18.78
CA ALA A 245 18.93 0.42 19.03
C ALA A 245 18.54 0.30 20.52
N LEU A 246 18.90 -0.80 21.18
CA LEU A 246 18.72 -0.98 22.63
C LEU A 246 19.60 -0.01 23.45
N GLY A 247 20.84 0.24 23.00
CA GLY A 247 21.70 1.27 23.60
C GLY A 247 21.06 2.65 23.54
N VAL A 248 20.43 3.00 22.40
CA VAL A 248 19.69 4.26 22.24
C VAL A 248 18.50 4.32 23.18
N VAL A 249 17.71 3.24 23.29
CA VAL A 249 16.58 3.16 24.24
C VAL A 249 17.05 3.39 25.68
N ASN A 250 18.17 2.81 26.09
CA ASN A 250 18.69 3.00 27.45
C ASN A 250 19.23 4.42 27.69
N SER A 251 19.68 5.11 26.64
CA SER A 251 20.21 6.47 26.71
C SER A 251 19.14 7.57 26.66
N MET A 252 17.89 7.22 26.32
CA MET A 252 16.85 8.21 26.09
C MET A 252 16.34 8.78 27.43
N PRO A 253 16.00 10.09 27.49
CA PRO A 253 15.53 10.72 28.73
C PRO A 253 14.03 10.52 29.00
N PHE A 254 13.35 9.65 28.23
CA PHE A 254 11.91 9.46 28.24
C PHE A 254 11.57 7.97 28.42
N GLU A 255 10.35 7.66 28.85
CA GLU A 255 9.89 6.28 28.82
C GLU A 255 9.58 5.82 27.39
N PRO A 256 10.01 4.61 26.97
CA PRO A 256 9.72 4.12 25.63
C PRO A 256 8.23 3.82 25.45
N ASN A 257 7.65 4.32 24.35
CA ASN A 257 6.25 4.09 24.02
C ASN A 257 6.04 2.78 23.24
N ASN A 258 4.76 2.46 22.99
CA ASN A 258 4.34 1.25 22.27
C ASN A 258 4.97 1.16 20.88
N PHE A 259 5.19 2.30 20.24
CA PHE A 259 5.81 2.37 18.92
C PHE A 259 7.28 1.93 18.96
N ILE A 260 8.08 2.42 19.92
CA ILE A 260 9.50 2.05 20.06
C ILE A 260 9.65 0.53 20.30
N TRP A 261 8.89 -0.01 21.25
CA TRP A 261 8.92 -1.44 21.53
C TRP A 261 8.39 -2.26 20.35
N GLY A 262 7.38 -1.78 19.64
CA GLY A 262 6.86 -2.40 18.42
C GLY A 262 7.88 -2.43 17.28
N SER A 263 8.58 -1.33 17.02
CA SER A 263 9.65 -1.24 16.02
C SER A 263 10.83 -2.16 16.33
N LEU A 264 11.25 -2.21 17.61
CA LEU A 264 12.29 -3.15 18.05
C LEU A 264 11.86 -4.61 17.90
N LEU A 265 10.62 -4.92 18.29
CA LEU A 265 10.06 -6.27 18.14
C LEU A 265 10.04 -6.69 16.67
N ALA A 266 9.57 -5.80 15.78
CA ALA A 266 9.57 -6.03 14.34
C ALA A 266 11.00 -6.26 13.81
N GLY A 267 11.97 -5.43 14.20
CA GLY A 267 13.38 -5.61 13.85
C GLY A 267 13.96 -6.94 14.34
N CYS A 268 13.71 -7.32 15.59
CA CYS A 268 14.14 -8.60 16.15
C CYS A 268 13.56 -9.79 15.39
N MET A 269 12.27 -9.72 15.01
CA MET A 269 11.65 -10.75 14.17
C MET A 269 12.24 -10.79 12.76
N LEU A 270 12.47 -9.63 12.13
CA LEU A 270 13.06 -9.53 10.79
C LEU A 270 14.47 -10.10 10.71
N HIS A 271 15.28 -9.91 11.76
CA HIS A 271 16.67 -10.37 11.84
C HIS A 271 16.86 -11.65 12.66
N ASN A 272 15.76 -12.34 13.00
CA ASN A 272 15.72 -13.63 13.69
C ASN A 272 16.48 -13.66 15.04
N ARG A 273 16.34 -12.61 15.85
CA ARG A 273 16.94 -12.48 17.19
C ARG A 273 15.98 -12.99 18.27
N SER A 274 15.79 -14.30 18.32
CA SER A 274 14.81 -14.97 19.21
C SER A 274 15.00 -14.68 20.70
N GLU A 275 16.24 -14.51 21.15
CA GLU A 275 16.59 -14.24 22.56
C GLU A 275 15.96 -12.95 23.09
N LEU A 276 15.95 -11.91 22.28
CA LEU A 276 15.46 -10.58 22.67
C LEU A 276 13.96 -10.41 22.44
N THR A 277 13.38 -11.19 21.51
CA THR A 277 11.97 -11.10 21.12
C THR A 277 11.04 -11.30 22.32
N GLN A 278 11.29 -12.29 23.17
CA GLN A 278 10.43 -12.56 24.33
C GLN A 278 10.49 -11.43 25.36
N SER A 279 11.69 -10.90 25.61
CA SER A 279 11.90 -9.79 26.55
C SER A 279 11.20 -8.51 26.06
N ILE A 280 11.42 -8.13 24.80
CA ILE A 280 10.80 -6.96 24.18
C ILE A 280 9.27 -7.10 24.13
N SER A 281 8.77 -8.29 23.79
CA SER A 281 7.32 -8.56 23.80
C SER A 281 6.71 -8.35 25.18
N ASN A 282 7.38 -8.80 26.25
CA ASN A 282 6.91 -8.58 27.61
C ASN A 282 6.92 -7.10 27.99
N MET A 283 7.92 -6.33 27.54
CA MET A 283 7.96 -4.88 27.76
C MET A 283 6.83 -4.16 27.02
N LEU A 284 6.53 -4.55 25.78
CA LEU A 284 5.42 -3.98 25.02
C LEU A 284 4.06 -4.20 25.71
N VAL A 285 3.82 -5.40 26.24
CA VAL A 285 2.58 -5.72 26.97
C VAL A 285 2.44 -4.91 28.26
N LYS A 286 3.56 -4.58 28.93
CA LYS A 286 3.52 -3.73 30.13
C LYS A 286 3.09 -2.30 29.82
N VAL A 287 3.53 -1.74 28.69
CA VAL A 287 3.21 -0.36 28.31
C VAL A 287 1.80 -0.26 27.72
N ASP A 288 1.33 -1.29 27.00
CA ASP A 288 -0.02 -1.32 26.42
C ASP A 288 -0.74 -2.67 26.60
N PRO A 289 -1.42 -2.86 27.75
CA PRO A 289 -2.12 -4.11 28.04
C PRO A 289 -3.36 -4.34 27.16
N GLY A 290 -3.92 -3.29 26.56
CA GLY A 290 -5.24 -3.31 25.91
C GLY A 290 -5.23 -3.40 24.39
N ASN A 291 -4.08 -3.23 23.73
CA ASN A 291 -4.02 -2.88 22.31
C ASN A 291 -3.07 -3.76 21.49
N MET A 292 -3.07 -5.07 21.75
CA MET A 292 -2.26 -6.06 21.01
C MET A 292 -2.47 -6.02 19.48
N ARG A 293 -3.61 -5.47 19.01
CA ARG A 293 -3.92 -5.20 17.60
C ARG A 293 -2.99 -4.15 16.97
N HIS A 294 -2.59 -3.10 17.70
CA HIS A 294 -1.64 -2.10 17.22
C HIS A 294 -0.22 -2.67 17.06
N ALA A 295 0.18 -3.62 17.91
CA ALA A 295 1.46 -4.32 17.77
C ALA A 295 1.51 -5.17 16.47
N ILE A 296 0.39 -5.80 16.10
CA ILE A 296 0.24 -6.55 14.85
C ILE A 296 0.17 -5.60 13.64
N GLU A 297 -0.53 -4.47 13.74
CA GLU A 297 -0.55 -3.46 12.67
C GLU A 297 0.83 -2.83 12.44
N LEU A 298 1.60 -2.53 13.49
CA LEU A 298 2.99 -2.08 13.37
C LEU A 298 3.89 -3.14 12.72
N PHE A 299 3.66 -4.42 13.01
CA PHE A 299 4.29 -5.55 12.32
C PHE A 299 3.92 -5.57 10.81
N PHE A 300 2.66 -5.34 10.45
CA PHE A 300 2.22 -5.26 9.04
C PHE A 300 2.68 -3.98 8.31
N VAL A 301 2.78 -2.83 8.97
CA VAL A 301 3.32 -1.57 8.41
C VAL A 301 4.83 -1.72 8.12
N SER A 302 5.55 -2.43 8.99
CA SER A 302 6.95 -2.80 8.78
C SER A 302 7.14 -3.78 7.60
N ILE A 303 6.17 -4.70 7.39
CA ILE A 303 6.21 -5.69 6.29
C ILE A 303 5.73 -5.11 4.94
N SER A 304 4.75 -4.21 4.94
CA SER A 304 4.25 -3.54 3.72
C SER A 304 5.29 -2.61 3.10
N THR A 305 6.11 -1.95 3.92
CA THR A 305 7.30 -1.23 3.48
C THR A 305 8.44 -2.17 3.01
N LEU A 306 8.46 -3.42 3.48
CA LEU A 306 9.40 -4.46 3.03
C LEU A 306 9.09 -4.98 1.60
N GLY A 307 7.84 -4.89 1.15
CA GLY A 307 7.45 -5.18 -0.24
C GLY A 307 8.18 -4.29 -1.25
N PHE A 308 8.58 -3.08 -0.82
CA PHE A 308 9.38 -2.13 -1.60
C PHE A 308 10.89 -2.39 -1.48
N LEU A 309 11.42 -2.68 -0.28
CA LEU A 309 12.85 -2.98 -0.07
C LEU A 309 13.32 -4.28 -0.74
N LEU A 310 12.46 -5.29 -0.85
CA LEU A 310 12.77 -6.51 -1.64
C LEU A 310 12.80 -6.24 -3.16
N SER A 311 12.22 -5.13 -3.62
CA SER A 311 12.30 -4.67 -5.01
C SER A 311 13.55 -3.80 -5.27
N CYS A 312 14.06 -3.10 -4.25
CA CYS A 312 15.12 -2.08 -4.37
C CYS A 312 16.58 -2.58 -4.26
N LYS A 313 16.85 -3.87 -3.98
CA LYS A 313 18.20 -4.48 -4.14
C LYS A 313 18.65 -4.64 -5.62
N ARG A 314 18.22 -3.74 -6.51
CA ARG A 314 18.46 -3.83 -7.95
C ARG A 314 19.27 -2.70 -8.56
N CYS A 315 19.66 -1.68 -7.82
CA CYS A 315 20.53 -0.61 -8.32
C CYS A 315 21.65 -0.28 -7.31
N SER A 316 22.82 0.07 -7.86
CA SER A 316 24.08 0.48 -7.20
C SER A 316 24.86 -0.55 -6.38
N ALA A 317 25.74 -1.29 -7.05
CA ALA A 317 27.02 -1.72 -6.47
C ALA A 317 28.15 -0.93 -7.16
N PRO A 318 29.01 -0.18 -6.45
CA PRO A 318 30.20 0.42 -7.04
C PRO A 318 31.30 -0.63 -7.26
N ARG A 319 32.04 -0.46 -8.36
CA ARG A 319 33.24 -1.22 -8.72
C ARG A 319 34.44 -0.81 -7.86
N ALA A 320 35.16 -1.83 -7.38
CA ALA A 320 36.61 -1.97 -7.26
C ALA A 320 37.45 -0.97 -6.42
N ALA A 321 38.21 -1.53 -5.47
CA ALA A 321 39.66 -1.34 -5.39
C ALA A 321 40.28 -2.53 -4.63
N ALA A 322 41.24 -3.19 -5.27
CA ALA A 322 42.04 -4.27 -4.72
C ALA A 322 43.22 -3.71 -3.93
N ALA A 323 43.53 -4.31 -2.78
CA ALA A 323 44.84 -4.19 -2.14
C ALA A 323 45.22 -5.54 -1.52
N SER A 324 46.40 -6.00 -1.93
CA SER A 324 47.08 -7.23 -1.54
C SER A 324 47.78 -7.11 -0.19
N SER A 325 47.66 -8.12 0.67
CA SER A 325 48.79 -8.61 1.49
C SER A 325 48.45 -9.95 2.13
N SER A 326 49.39 -10.87 1.96
CA SER A 326 49.45 -12.27 2.40
C SER A 326 49.71 -12.44 3.91
N SER A 327 49.06 -13.42 4.53
CA SER A 327 49.74 -14.36 5.45
C SER A 327 48.87 -15.59 5.71
N SER A 328 49.46 -16.76 5.53
CA SER A 328 48.88 -18.10 5.56
C SER A 328 48.57 -18.63 6.95
N SER A 329 47.40 -19.27 7.12
CA SER A 329 47.31 -20.51 7.91
C SER A 329 46.27 -21.43 7.29
N LYS A 330 46.75 -22.59 6.79
CA LYS A 330 45.97 -23.62 6.12
C LYS A 330 45.06 -24.34 7.12
N THR A 331 43.75 -24.35 6.87
CA THR A 331 42.86 -25.43 7.31
C THR A 331 41.98 -25.84 6.14
N ALA A 332 41.93 -27.15 5.91
CA ALA A 332 41.38 -27.78 4.72
C ALA A 332 39.86 -27.61 4.63
N ALA A 333 39.38 -27.09 3.50
CA ALA A 333 37.99 -27.21 3.11
C ALA A 333 37.88 -27.50 1.61
N VAL A 334 37.13 -28.57 1.34
CA VAL A 334 36.84 -29.22 0.06
C VAL A 334 36.43 -28.23 -1.04
N MET A 335 37.04 -28.37 -2.22
CA MET A 335 36.69 -27.65 -3.44
C MET A 335 35.28 -28.00 -3.92
N GLY A 336 34.37 -27.03 -3.92
CA GLY A 336 33.03 -27.11 -4.51
C GLY A 336 32.81 -26.01 -5.54
N ARG A 337 32.70 -26.41 -6.81
CA ARG A 337 32.57 -25.59 -8.04
C ARG A 337 31.67 -24.35 -7.91
N MET A 338 32.23 -23.21 -8.32
CA MET A 338 31.54 -21.94 -8.51
C MET A 338 30.90 -21.87 -9.92
N HIS A 339 29.57 -22.00 -9.99
CA HIS A 339 28.76 -21.60 -11.16
C HIS A 339 27.46 -20.88 -10.75
N SER A 340 27.41 -19.58 -11.03
CA SER A 340 26.31 -18.73 -11.54
C SER A 340 24.87 -18.77 -10.99
N ARG A 341 24.40 -17.54 -10.65
CA ARG A 341 23.04 -16.95 -10.80
C ARG A 341 21.83 -17.90 -10.87
N GLY A 342 21.42 -18.42 -9.70
CA GLY A 342 20.07 -18.92 -9.46
C GLY A 342 19.36 -18.01 -8.46
N LYS A 343 18.12 -17.60 -8.75
CA LYS A 343 17.27 -16.92 -7.77
C LYS A 343 17.12 -17.82 -6.54
N GLY A 344 17.41 -17.28 -5.35
CA GLY A 344 17.29 -18.00 -4.09
C GLY A 344 15.88 -18.57 -3.93
N ILE A 345 15.81 -19.88 -3.72
CA ILE A 345 14.61 -20.55 -3.23
C ILE A 345 14.58 -20.24 -1.73
N SER A 346 13.46 -19.73 -1.22
CA SER A 346 13.28 -19.43 0.21
C SER A 346 13.69 -20.64 1.06
N ALA A 347 14.48 -20.42 2.11
CA ALA A 347 14.95 -21.49 3.01
C ALA A 347 13.82 -22.24 3.75
N SER A 348 12.57 -21.77 3.62
CA SER A 348 11.33 -22.42 4.08
C SER A 348 10.70 -23.38 3.07
N ALA A 349 11.27 -23.52 1.87
CA ALA A 349 10.79 -24.53 0.93
C ALA A 349 11.23 -25.92 1.43
N LEU A 350 10.25 -26.74 1.82
CA LEU A 350 10.43 -28.18 1.96
C LEU A 350 11.28 -28.69 0.79
N PRO A 351 12.30 -29.55 1.04
CA PRO A 351 13.17 -30.04 -0.02
C PRO A 351 12.34 -30.56 -1.18
N TYR A 352 12.66 -30.12 -2.41
CA TYR A 352 11.95 -30.54 -3.61
C TYR A 352 12.08 -32.06 -3.77
N LYS A 353 11.08 -32.81 -3.28
CA LYS A 353 11.00 -34.26 -3.42
C LYS A 353 10.51 -34.57 -4.84
N ARG A 354 11.36 -35.24 -5.62
CA ARG A 354 11.03 -35.74 -6.97
C ARG A 354 10.16 -36.99 -6.94
N THR A 355 10.00 -37.60 -5.77
CA THR A 355 9.22 -38.81 -5.56
C THR A 355 7.76 -38.47 -5.29
N PRO A 356 6.81 -39.22 -5.87
CA PRO A 356 5.40 -39.08 -5.50
C PRO A 356 5.23 -39.29 -3.98
N PRO A 357 4.29 -38.59 -3.34
CA PRO A 357 4.04 -38.77 -1.91
C PRO A 357 3.68 -40.22 -1.57
N SER A 358 4.17 -40.75 -0.45
CA SER A 358 3.96 -42.15 -0.03
C SER A 358 2.48 -42.51 0.20
N TRP A 359 1.62 -41.51 0.44
CA TRP A 359 0.18 -41.68 0.61
C TRP A 359 -0.59 -41.72 -0.72
N LEU A 360 0.04 -41.40 -1.86
CA LEU A 360 -0.61 -41.48 -3.16
C LEU A 360 -0.57 -42.93 -3.67
N LYS A 361 -1.70 -43.62 -3.58
CA LYS A 361 -1.85 -45.02 -4.03
C LYS A 361 -2.10 -45.17 -5.53
N ILE A 362 -2.27 -44.05 -6.25
CA ILE A 362 -2.61 -44.02 -7.67
C ILE A 362 -1.33 -44.17 -8.50
N SER A 363 -1.32 -45.06 -9.48
CA SER A 363 -0.16 -45.25 -10.34
C SER A 363 0.02 -44.08 -11.32
N SER A 364 1.22 -43.89 -11.87
CA SER A 364 1.47 -42.87 -12.89
C SER A 364 0.59 -43.05 -14.13
N GLN A 365 0.33 -44.31 -14.51
CA GLN A 365 -0.49 -44.65 -15.68
C GLN A 365 -1.95 -44.25 -15.45
N ASP A 366 -2.50 -44.52 -14.27
CA ASP A 366 -3.87 -44.15 -13.92
C ASP A 366 -4.07 -42.62 -13.96
N VAL A 367 -3.04 -41.84 -13.58
CA VAL A 367 -3.09 -40.38 -13.68
C VAL A 367 -3.12 -39.92 -15.14
N GLU A 368 -2.34 -40.54 -16.02
CA GLU A 368 -2.36 -40.24 -17.46
C GLU A 368 -3.71 -40.60 -18.10
N ASP A 369 -4.27 -41.76 -17.76
CA ASP A 369 -5.57 -42.21 -18.25
C ASP A 369 -6.69 -41.28 -17.80
N ASN A 370 -6.64 -40.82 -16.54
CA ASN A 370 -7.58 -39.81 -16.02
C ASN A 370 -7.43 -38.46 -16.74
N ILE A 371 -6.21 -38.00 -17.01
CA ILE A 371 -5.96 -36.78 -17.79
C ILE A 371 -6.57 -36.89 -19.18
N CYS A 372 -6.33 -38.01 -19.88
CA CYS A 372 -6.90 -38.27 -21.19
C CYS A 372 -8.43 -38.37 -21.16
N LYS A 373 -9.01 -39.01 -20.12
CA LYS A 373 -10.46 -39.09 -19.90
C LYS A 373 -11.07 -37.71 -19.69
N PHE A 374 -10.46 -36.85 -18.89
CA PHE A 374 -10.95 -35.50 -18.66
C PHE A 374 -10.80 -34.59 -19.89
N ALA A 375 -9.71 -34.74 -20.65
CA ALA A 375 -9.54 -34.03 -21.91
C ALA A 375 -10.60 -34.44 -22.96
N LYS A 376 -10.94 -35.73 -23.06
CA LYS A 376 -12.03 -36.22 -23.92
C LYS A 376 -13.41 -35.68 -23.50
N LYS A 377 -13.59 -35.31 -22.23
CA LYS A 377 -14.78 -34.61 -21.73
C LYS A 377 -14.80 -33.10 -22.04
N GLY A 378 -13.78 -32.58 -22.73
CA GLY A 378 -13.68 -31.17 -23.10
C GLY A 378 -13.15 -30.25 -21.99
N LEU A 379 -12.55 -30.81 -20.93
CA LEU A 379 -11.97 -30.00 -19.85
C LEU A 379 -10.61 -29.42 -20.25
N THR A 380 -10.37 -28.18 -19.83
CA THR A 380 -9.10 -27.49 -20.08
C THR A 380 -7.96 -28.04 -19.22
N PRO A 381 -6.69 -27.94 -19.66
CA PRO A 381 -5.54 -28.43 -18.89
C PRO A 381 -5.45 -27.87 -17.46
N SER A 382 -5.84 -26.61 -17.24
CA SER A 382 -5.88 -26.03 -15.89
C SER A 382 -6.99 -26.61 -15.03
N GLN A 383 -8.20 -26.82 -15.60
CA GLN A 383 -9.31 -27.47 -14.89
C GLN A 383 -8.97 -28.92 -14.52
N ILE A 384 -8.32 -29.66 -15.42
CA ILE A 384 -7.82 -31.01 -15.15
C ILE A 384 -6.86 -30.99 -13.94
N GLY A 385 -5.94 -30.02 -13.89
CA GLY A 385 -5.02 -29.86 -12.77
C GLY A 385 -5.73 -29.60 -11.43
N VAL A 386 -6.80 -28.80 -11.42
CA VAL A 386 -7.61 -28.52 -10.23
C VAL A 386 -8.34 -29.79 -9.77
N ILE A 387 -8.98 -30.52 -10.68
CA ILE A 387 -9.71 -31.76 -10.35
C ILE A 387 -8.75 -32.82 -9.81
N LEU A 388 -7.57 -32.96 -10.39
CA LEU A 388 -6.56 -33.93 -9.89
C LEU A 388 -6.05 -33.54 -8.50
N ARG A 389 -5.92 -32.25 -8.21
CA ARG A 389 -5.56 -31.77 -6.87
C ARG A 389 -6.67 -32.03 -5.86
N ASP A 390 -7.90 -31.67 -6.19
CA ASP A 390 -9.00 -31.65 -5.23
C ASP A 390 -9.63 -33.03 -5.03
N SER A 391 -9.72 -33.85 -6.09
CA SER A 391 -10.31 -35.20 -6.00
C SER A 391 -9.28 -36.30 -5.69
N HIS A 392 -8.04 -36.15 -6.13
CA HIS A 392 -7.00 -37.19 -6.03
C HIS A 392 -5.79 -36.78 -5.17
N GLY A 393 -5.79 -35.57 -4.61
CA GLY A 393 -4.70 -35.06 -3.76
C GLY A 393 -3.39 -34.76 -4.53
N ILE A 394 -3.43 -34.69 -5.86
CA ILE A 394 -2.24 -34.52 -6.71
C ILE A 394 -1.94 -33.03 -6.87
N ALA A 395 -1.08 -32.48 -6.01
CA ALA A 395 -0.71 -31.06 -6.06
C ALA A 395 0.03 -30.67 -7.36
N GLN A 396 0.88 -31.54 -7.89
CA GLN A 396 1.59 -31.33 -9.15
C GLN A 396 1.69 -32.64 -9.94
N VAL A 397 1.06 -32.68 -11.12
CA VAL A 397 1.07 -33.86 -12.02
C VAL A 397 2.49 -34.26 -12.42
N LYS A 398 3.40 -33.28 -12.58
CA LYS A 398 4.81 -33.53 -12.91
C LYS A 398 5.53 -34.36 -11.85
N SER A 399 5.12 -34.27 -10.58
CA SER A 399 5.75 -35.00 -9.49
C SER A 399 5.39 -36.49 -9.49
N VAL A 400 4.30 -36.86 -10.17
CA VAL A 400 3.81 -38.25 -10.25
C VAL A 400 4.16 -38.88 -11.60
N THR A 401 3.90 -38.17 -12.70
CA THR A 401 4.10 -38.69 -14.09
C THR A 401 5.44 -38.29 -14.71
N GLY A 402 6.22 -37.43 -14.06
CA GLY A 402 7.45 -36.85 -14.63
C GLY A 402 7.21 -35.80 -15.73
N SER A 403 6.00 -35.75 -16.30
CA SER A 403 5.61 -34.86 -17.40
C SER A 403 4.54 -33.85 -16.98
N LYS A 404 4.47 -32.72 -17.70
CA LYS A 404 3.39 -31.74 -17.51
C LYS A 404 2.14 -32.22 -18.27
N ILE A 405 0.96 -31.86 -17.78
CA ILE A 405 -0.34 -32.17 -18.41
C ILE A 405 -0.33 -31.89 -19.91
N LEU A 406 0.11 -30.70 -20.33
CA LEU A 406 0.19 -30.32 -21.76
C LEU A 406 1.08 -31.24 -22.60
N ARG A 407 2.13 -31.82 -22.03
CA ARG A 407 3.03 -32.75 -22.74
C ARG A 407 2.39 -34.13 -22.87
N ILE A 408 1.70 -34.58 -21.82
CA ILE A 408 0.94 -35.84 -21.81
C ILE A 408 -0.16 -35.78 -22.87
N LEU A 409 -0.92 -34.68 -22.90
CA LEU A 409 -1.96 -34.46 -23.91
C LEU A 409 -1.39 -34.38 -25.32
N LYS A 410 -0.22 -33.76 -25.51
CA LYS A 410 0.47 -33.73 -26.82
C LYS A 410 0.93 -35.11 -27.27
N GLY A 411 1.41 -35.95 -26.37
CA GLY A 411 1.79 -37.34 -26.66
C GLY A 411 0.60 -38.20 -27.12
N HIS A 412 -0.60 -37.90 -26.61
CA HIS A 412 -1.83 -38.61 -26.93
C HIS A 412 -2.68 -37.94 -28.03
N GLY A 413 -2.16 -36.90 -28.70
CA GLY A 413 -2.89 -36.17 -29.76
C GLY A 413 -4.08 -35.35 -29.26
N LEU A 414 -4.27 -35.18 -27.95
CA LEU A 414 -5.38 -34.45 -27.30
C LEU A 414 -4.96 -33.04 -26.86
N ALA A 415 -3.89 -32.48 -27.43
CA ALA A 415 -3.43 -31.15 -27.08
C ALA A 415 -4.37 -30.08 -27.64
N PRO A 416 -4.70 -29.03 -26.87
CA PRO A 416 -5.49 -27.92 -27.39
C PRO A 416 -4.74 -27.23 -28.53
N GLU A 417 -5.44 -26.97 -29.64
CA GLU A 417 -4.87 -26.29 -30.83
C GLU A 417 -4.42 -24.86 -30.54
N ILE A 418 -5.08 -24.21 -29.57
CA ILE A 418 -4.83 -22.84 -29.17
C ILE A 418 -4.28 -22.84 -27.73
N PRO A 419 -3.22 -22.06 -27.43
CA PRO A 419 -2.78 -21.84 -26.05
C PRO A 419 -3.91 -21.32 -25.14
N GLU A 420 -3.94 -21.82 -23.91
CA GLU A 420 -5.05 -21.61 -22.96
C GLU A 420 -5.27 -20.13 -22.60
N ASP A 421 -4.20 -19.35 -22.46
CA ASP A 421 -4.27 -17.90 -22.23
C ASP A 421 -4.90 -17.15 -23.41
N LEU A 422 -4.59 -17.57 -24.63
CA LEU A 422 -5.18 -17.01 -25.85
C LEU A 422 -6.65 -17.40 -25.97
N TYR A 423 -7.00 -18.66 -25.69
CA TYR A 423 -8.39 -19.15 -25.64
C TYR A 423 -9.26 -18.32 -24.69
N HIS A 424 -8.81 -18.06 -23.46
CA HIS A 424 -9.58 -17.27 -22.49
C HIS A 424 -9.74 -15.80 -22.88
N LEU A 425 -8.73 -15.21 -23.51
CA LEU A 425 -8.84 -13.84 -24.03
C LEU A 425 -9.84 -13.76 -25.18
N ILE A 426 -9.84 -14.75 -26.09
CA ILE A 426 -10.83 -14.83 -27.17
C ILE A 426 -12.24 -15.03 -26.59
N LYS A 427 -12.41 -15.92 -25.60
CA LYS A 427 -13.68 -16.12 -24.87
C LYS A 427 -14.22 -14.82 -24.30
N LYS A 428 -13.34 -14.05 -23.65
CA LYS A 428 -13.67 -12.75 -23.07
C LYS A 428 -14.07 -11.74 -24.15
N ALA A 429 -13.35 -11.69 -25.27
CA ALA A 429 -13.70 -10.83 -26.40
C ALA A 429 -15.09 -11.16 -26.98
N VAL A 430 -15.39 -12.45 -27.18
CA VAL A 430 -16.70 -12.92 -27.67
C VAL A 430 -17.83 -12.53 -26.71
N ALA A 431 -17.62 -12.71 -25.40
CA ALA A 431 -18.61 -12.32 -24.39
C ALA A 431 -18.88 -10.80 -24.40
N ILE A 432 -17.83 -9.98 -24.50
CA ILE A 432 -17.98 -8.51 -24.58
C ILE A 432 -18.69 -8.11 -25.87
N ARG A 433 -18.43 -8.76 -27.00
CA ARG A 433 -19.15 -8.49 -28.26
C ARG A 433 -20.63 -8.82 -28.16
N LYS A 434 -20.97 -9.98 -27.61
CA LYS A 434 -22.38 -10.36 -27.37
C LYS A 434 -23.11 -9.38 -26.45
N HIS A 435 -22.41 -8.82 -25.46
CA HIS A 435 -22.96 -7.74 -24.62
C HIS A 435 -23.17 -6.44 -25.42
N LEU A 436 -22.20 -6.06 -26.26
CA LEU A 436 -22.27 -4.85 -27.09
C LEU A 436 -23.33 -4.93 -28.19
N GLU A 437 -23.68 -6.12 -28.69
CA GLU A 437 -24.80 -6.32 -29.61
C GLU A 437 -26.12 -5.84 -29.00
N ARG A 438 -26.32 -6.10 -27.70
CA ARG A 438 -27.50 -5.67 -26.93
C ARG A 438 -27.37 -4.23 -26.42
N ASN A 439 -26.14 -3.79 -26.12
CA ASN A 439 -25.86 -2.51 -25.47
C ASN A 439 -24.91 -1.62 -26.29
N ARG A 440 -25.35 -1.19 -27.48
CA ARG A 440 -24.49 -0.45 -28.44
C ARG A 440 -23.95 0.90 -27.93
N LYS A 441 -24.59 1.52 -26.92
CA LYS A 441 -24.20 2.82 -26.35
C LYS A 441 -23.14 2.72 -25.23
N ASP A 442 -22.80 1.51 -24.78
CA ASP A 442 -21.81 1.28 -23.72
C ASP A 442 -20.38 1.51 -24.23
N LYS A 443 -19.87 2.73 -24.01
CA LYS A 443 -18.52 3.15 -24.42
C LYS A 443 -17.43 2.40 -23.66
N ASP A 444 -17.64 2.07 -22.39
CA ASP A 444 -16.62 1.39 -21.56
C ASP A 444 -16.39 -0.05 -22.06
N SER A 445 -17.45 -0.80 -22.33
CA SER A 445 -17.35 -2.13 -22.93
C SER A 445 -16.70 -2.10 -24.31
N LYS A 446 -16.93 -1.05 -25.11
CA LYS A 446 -16.27 -0.85 -26.41
C LYS A 446 -14.76 -0.64 -26.27
N PHE A 447 -14.30 0.18 -25.32
CA PHE A 447 -12.87 0.36 -25.05
C PHE A 447 -12.23 -0.92 -24.51
N ARG A 448 -12.91 -1.62 -23.61
CA ARG A 448 -12.45 -2.91 -23.09
C ARG A 448 -12.26 -3.94 -24.20
N LEU A 449 -13.18 -4.00 -25.17
CA LEU A 449 -13.04 -4.90 -26.32
C LEU A 449 -11.77 -4.60 -27.13
N ILE A 450 -11.52 -3.33 -27.46
CA ILE A 450 -10.33 -2.90 -28.22
C ILE A 450 -9.04 -3.31 -27.50
N LEU A 451 -8.98 -3.13 -26.18
CA LEU A 451 -7.82 -3.51 -25.37
C LEU A 451 -7.61 -5.03 -25.35
N VAL A 452 -8.69 -5.80 -25.22
CA VAL A 452 -8.63 -7.28 -25.22
C VAL A 452 -8.16 -7.79 -26.59
N GLU A 453 -8.72 -7.29 -27.70
CA GLU A 453 -8.32 -7.66 -29.06
C GLU A 453 -6.85 -7.29 -29.35
N SER A 454 -6.41 -6.11 -28.91
CA SER A 454 -5.01 -5.69 -29.01
C SER A 454 -4.07 -6.64 -28.27
N ARG A 455 -4.50 -7.16 -27.11
CA ARG A 455 -3.74 -8.15 -26.33
C ARG A 455 -3.68 -9.51 -27.03
N ILE A 456 -4.80 -9.95 -27.61
CA ILE A 456 -4.87 -11.17 -28.45
C ILE A 456 -3.87 -11.09 -29.59
N HIS A 457 -3.86 -9.98 -30.35
CA HIS A 457 -2.91 -9.79 -31.46
C HIS A 457 -1.45 -9.81 -31.01
N ARG A 458 -1.13 -9.22 -29.84
CA ARG A 458 0.22 -9.21 -29.29
C ARG A 458 0.67 -10.62 -28.90
N LEU A 459 -0.18 -11.38 -28.22
CA LEU A 459 0.10 -12.76 -27.81
C LEU A 459 0.19 -13.70 -29.01
N ALA A 460 -0.68 -13.53 -30.00
CA ALA A 460 -0.61 -14.29 -31.24
C ALA A 460 0.74 -14.13 -31.95
N ARG A 461 1.27 -12.89 -32.04
CA ARG A 461 2.62 -12.65 -32.61
C ARG A 461 3.72 -13.36 -31.82
N TYR A 462 3.63 -13.31 -30.48
CA TYR A 462 4.57 -14.02 -29.62
C TYR A 462 4.52 -15.55 -29.81
N TYR A 463 3.31 -16.12 -29.91
CA TYR A 463 3.13 -17.55 -30.10
C TYR A 463 3.53 -18.05 -31.49
N LYS A 464 3.39 -17.21 -32.52
CA LYS A 464 3.98 -17.47 -33.85
C LYS A 464 5.51 -17.48 -33.80
N LYS A 465 6.13 -16.51 -33.12
CA LYS A 465 7.59 -16.47 -32.95
C LYS A 465 8.13 -17.68 -32.18
N THR A 466 7.38 -18.16 -31.19
CA THR A 466 7.76 -19.33 -30.36
C THR A 466 7.31 -20.68 -30.95
N LYS A 467 6.81 -20.70 -32.20
CA LYS A 467 6.33 -21.90 -32.93
C LYS A 467 5.26 -22.69 -32.18
N LYS A 468 4.47 -22.02 -31.33
CA LYS A 468 3.31 -22.60 -30.63
C LYS A 468 2.01 -22.41 -31.41
N LEU A 469 1.97 -21.48 -32.34
CA LEU A 469 0.90 -21.31 -33.32
C LEU A 469 1.46 -21.38 -34.75
N PRO A 470 0.68 -21.86 -35.72
CA PRO A 470 1.07 -21.82 -37.13
C PRO A 470 1.37 -20.39 -37.61
N PRO A 471 2.31 -20.18 -38.54
CA PRO A 471 2.63 -18.85 -39.05
C PRO A 471 1.43 -18.20 -39.77
N VAL A 472 0.56 -19.02 -40.38
CA VAL A 472 -0.66 -18.62 -41.10
C VAL A 472 -1.79 -18.21 -40.13
N TRP A 473 -1.68 -18.57 -38.84
CA TRP A 473 -2.73 -18.29 -37.87
C TRP A 473 -2.94 -16.78 -37.67
N LYS A 474 -4.19 -16.34 -37.84
CA LYS A 474 -4.63 -14.95 -37.70
C LYS A 474 -5.91 -14.92 -36.88
N TYR A 475 -5.98 -13.94 -35.97
CA TYR A 475 -7.19 -13.69 -35.22
C TYR A 475 -8.14 -12.85 -36.07
N GLU A 476 -9.36 -13.35 -36.26
CA GLU A 476 -10.42 -12.61 -36.94
C GLU A 476 -11.65 -12.54 -36.04
N SER A 477 -12.26 -11.36 -35.98
CA SER A 477 -13.36 -11.10 -35.07
C SER A 477 -14.60 -11.93 -35.42
N THR A 478 -14.84 -12.19 -36.70
CA THR A 478 -15.97 -12.98 -37.19
C THR A 478 -15.88 -14.47 -36.83
N THR A 479 -14.68 -15.04 -36.84
CA THR A 479 -14.43 -16.46 -36.53
C THR A 479 -14.11 -16.71 -35.06
N ALA A 480 -14.01 -15.67 -34.24
CA ALA A 480 -13.65 -15.78 -32.83
C ALA A 480 -14.60 -16.69 -32.02
N SER A 481 -15.88 -16.76 -32.39
CA SER A 481 -16.87 -17.60 -31.72
C SER A 481 -16.69 -19.09 -32.01
N THR A 482 -16.20 -19.47 -33.19
CA THR A 482 -15.95 -20.88 -33.53
C THR A 482 -14.66 -21.40 -32.93
N LEU A 483 -13.70 -20.52 -32.63
CA LEU A 483 -12.44 -20.87 -31.95
C LEU A 483 -12.61 -21.16 -30.45
N VAL A 484 -13.79 -20.87 -29.89
CA VAL A 484 -14.09 -20.95 -28.45
C VAL A 484 -15.42 -21.64 -28.15
N ALA A 485 -16.07 -22.19 -29.18
CA ALA A 485 -17.20 -23.10 -29.05
C ALA A 485 -16.69 -24.47 -28.59
#